data_AF-A0A7W0M3Q2-F1
#
_entry.id   AF-A0A7W0M3Q2-F1
#
_cell.length_a   1.000
_cell.length_b   1.000
_cell.length_c   1.000
_cell.angle_alpha   90.00
_cell.angle_beta   90.00
_cell.angle_gamma   90.00
#
_symmetry.space_group_name_H-M   'P 1'
#
loop_
_entity.id
_entity.type
_entity.pdbx_description
1 polymer ?
#
loop_
_entity_poly.entity_id
_entity_poly.type
_entity_poly.pdbx_seq_one_letter_code
_entity_poly.pdbx_strand_id
1 'polypeptide(L)' 'MSPEPNRIGQGRYEVSGVLGRGGMAEVRRAQDVRLGRTVAIKQLRPDLASDPTFQARFQREAQSA' A
#
# COMPACT_ATOMS: atom_id res chain seq x y z
N MET A 1 18.55 14.82 10.79
CA MET A 1 18.05 14.25 9.53
C MET A 1 16.63 13.77 9.77
N SER A 2 15.64 14.35 9.10
CA SER A 2 14.30 13.77 9.07
C SER A 2 14.36 12.46 8.29
N PRO A 3 13.68 11.38 8.73
CA PRO A 3 13.62 10.16 7.94
C PRO A 3 13.06 10.48 6.55
N GLU A 4 13.68 9.92 5.51
CA GLU A 4 13.15 9.99 4.15
C GLU A 4 11.68 9.50 4.15
N PRO A 5 10.76 10.22 3.52
CA PRO A 5 9.36 9.79 3.46
C PRO A 5 9.28 8.42 2.78
N ASN A 6 8.51 7.50 3.37
CA ASN A 6 8.29 6.18 2.80
C ASN A 6 7.58 6.31 1.44
N ARG A 7 8.31 6.13 0.34
CA ARG A 7 7.82 6.34 -1.02
C ARG A 7 7.70 5.03 -1.79
N ILE A 8 6.56 4.82 -2.46
CA ILE A 8 6.34 3.64 -3.32
C ILE A 8 5.87 4.04 -4.72
N GLY A 9 5.82 3.07 -5.64
CA GLY A 9 5.35 3.29 -7.00
C GLY A 9 6.22 4.28 -7.77
N GLN A 10 7.55 4.07 -7.72
CA GLN A 10 8.55 4.96 -8.34
C GLN A 10 8.47 6.40 -7.80
N GLY A 11 8.24 6.56 -6.49
CA GLY A 11 8.15 7.86 -5.86
C GLY A 11 6.80 8.58 -6.02
N ARG A 12 5.81 7.96 -6.67
CA ARG A 12 4.49 8.58 -6.87
C ARG A 12 3.70 8.76 -5.57
N TYR A 13 3.84 7.82 -4.64
CA TYR A 13 3.04 7.82 -3.43
C TYR A 13 3.90 8.04 -2.21
N GLU A 14 3.65 9.13 -1.49
CA GLU A 14 4.22 9.38 -0.17
C GLU A 14 3.33 8.73 0.88
N VAL A 15 3.78 7.59 1.39
CA VAL A 15 3.02 6.75 2.32
C VAL A 15 3.23 7.23 3.75
N SER A 16 2.12 7.37 4.46
CA SER A 16 2.05 7.87 5.83
C SER A 16 1.31 6.88 6.73
N GLY A 17 0.57 7.37 7.73
CA GLY A 17 -0.04 6.58 8.79
C GLY A 17 -0.96 5.45 8.32
N VAL A 18 -1.21 4.53 9.24
CA VAL A 18 -2.11 3.39 9.05
C VAL A 18 -3.56 3.86 9.18
N LEU A 19 -4.40 3.49 8.21
CA LEU A 19 -5.85 3.71 8.23
C LEU A 19 -6.61 2.49 8.75
N GLY A 20 -6.08 1.29 8.53
CA GLY A 20 -6.69 0.06 9.02
C GLY A 20 -5.82 -1.16 8.78
N ARG A 21 -6.05 -2.22 9.57
CA ARG A 21 -5.35 -3.50 9.48
C ARG A 21 -6.34 -4.62 9.25
N GLY A 22 -6.07 -5.48 8.29
CA GLY A 22 -6.82 -6.72 8.05
C GLY A 22 -5.91 -7.94 8.14
N GLY A 23 -6.49 -9.13 7.95
CA GLY A 23 -5.74 -10.39 7.99
C GLY A 23 -4.61 -10.44 6.96
N MET A 24 -4.88 -9.99 5.73
CA MET A 24 -3.94 -10.07 4.61
C MET A 24 -3.09 -8.80 4.42
N ALA A 25 -3.65 -7.63 4.64
CA ALA A 25 -3.05 -6.36 4.25
C ALA A 25 -3.29 -5.27 5.28
N GLU A 26 -2.43 -4.26 5.26
CA GLU A 26 -2.65 -2.98 5.92
C GLU A 26 -3.12 -1.95 4.89
N VAL A 27 -4.06 -1.08 5.27
CA VAL A 27 -4.46 0.08 4.48
C VAL A 27 -3.77 1.30 5.08
N ARG A 28 -3.05 2.05 4.24
CA ARG A 28 -2.28 3.22 4.65
C ARG A 28 -2.76 4.45 3.91
N ARG A 29 -2.65 5.61 4.58
CA ARG A 29 -2.86 6.91 3.94
C ARG A 29 -1.63 7.24 3.12
N ALA A 30 -1.81 7.72 1.90
CA ALA A 30 -0.73 8.26 1.09
C ALA A 30 -1.15 9.53 0.37
N GLN A 31 -0.19 10.35 -0.01
CA GLN A 31 -0.38 11.45 -0.96
C GLN A 31 0.06 10.97 -2.35
N ASP A 32 -0.82 11.06 -3.34
CA ASP A 32 -0.44 10.91 -4.74
C ASP A 32 0.14 12.24 -5.22
N VAL A 33 1.46 12.30 -5.37
CA VAL A 33 2.15 13.56 -5.69
C VAL A 33 1.91 14.01 -7.14
N ARG A 34 1.47 13.10 -8.02
CA ARG A 34 1.13 13.45 -9.40
C ARG A 34 -0.26 14.08 -9.50
N LEU A 35 -1.20 13.59 -8.70
CA LEU A 35 -2.59 14.04 -8.73
C LEU A 35 -2.93 15.07 -7.65
N GLY A 36 -2.02 15.31 -6.69
CA GLY A 36 -2.25 16.28 -5.62
C GLY A 36 -3.35 15.88 -4.63
N ARG A 37 -3.72 14.59 -4.55
CA ARG A 37 -4.79 14.12 -3.68
C ARG A 37 -4.35 13.04 -2.69
N THR A 38 -5.01 13.00 -1.54
CA THR A 38 -4.87 11.90 -0.58
C THR A 38 -5.56 10.64 -1.11
N VAL A 39 -4.89 9.51 -0.99
CA VAL A 39 -5.36 8.19 -1.41
C VAL A 39 -5.16 7.17 -0.29
N ALA A 40 -5.89 6.06 -0.36
CA ALA A 40 -5.66 4.88 0.47
C ALA A 40 -4.87 3.84 -0.35
N ILE A 41 -3.82 3.28 0.23
CA ILE A 41 -3.01 2.22 -0.37
C ILE A 41 -3.17 0.96 0.47
N LYS A 42 -3.65 -0.12 -0.16
CA LYS A 42 -3.66 -1.46 0.43
C LYS A 42 -2.30 -2.10 0.18
N GLN A 43 -1.59 -2.47 1.24
CA GLN A 43 -0.25 -3.07 1.18
C GLN A 43 -0.30 -4.47 1.79
N LEU A 44 0.09 -5.49 1.01
CA LEU A 44 0.24 -6.86 1.50
C LEU A 44 1.26 -6.88 2.64
N ARG A 45 0.95 -7.58 3.73
CA ARG A 45 1.87 -7.64 4.87
C ARG A 45 3.15 -8.39 4.48
N PRO A 46 4.34 -7.97 4.96
CA PRO A 46 5.61 -8.59 4.57
C PRO A 46 5.69 -10.10 4.85
N ASP A 47 5.08 -10.56 5.95
CA ASP A 47 5.02 -11.97 6.33
C ASP A 47 4.19 -12.84 5.39
N LEU A 48 3.29 -12.23 4.60
CA LEU A 48 2.46 -12.90 3.61
C LEU A 48 2.95 -12.67 2.17
N ALA A 49 3.93 -11.79 2.00
CA ALA A 49 4.40 -11.37 0.67
C ALA A 49 5.12 -12.49 -0.09
N SER A 50 5.66 -13.50 0.60
CA SER A 50 6.35 -14.63 -0.02
C SER A 50 5.41 -15.78 -0.44
N ASP A 51 4.15 -15.78 0.00
CA ASP A 51 3.19 -16.85 -0.31
C ASP A 51 2.41 -16.53 -1.60
N PRO A 52 2.56 -17.33 -2.67
CA PRO A 52 1.88 -17.12 -3.94
C PRO A 52 0.35 -17.09 -3.84
N THR A 53 -0.23 -17.78 -2.86
CA THR A 53 -1.69 -17.82 -2.63
C THR A 53 -2.20 -16.44 -2.21
N PHE A 54 -1.51 -15.79 -1.28
CA PHE A 54 -1.86 -14.45 -0.83
C PHE A 54 -1.58 -13.40 -1.90
N GLN A 55 -0.50 -13.55 -2.68
CA GLN A 55 -0.24 -12.71 -3.85
C GLN A 55 -1.38 -12.81 -4.88
N ALA A 56 -1.80 -14.02 -5.24
CA ALA A 56 -2.86 -14.25 -6.22
C ALA A 56 -4.20 -13.68 -5.74
N ARG A 57 -4.54 -13.87 -4.46
CA ARG A 57 -5.75 -13.29 -3.87
C ARG A 57 -5.70 -11.76 -3.89
N PHE A 58 -4.58 -11.17 -3.51
CA PHE A 58 -4.38 -9.72 -3.51
C PHE A 58 -4.54 -9.13 -4.93
N GLN A 59 -3.97 -9.78 -5.94
CA GLN A 59 -4.11 -9.36 -7.34
C GLN A 59 -5.55 -9.45 -7.84
N ARG A 60 -6.29 -10.52 -7.50
CA ARG A 60 -7.70 -10.68 -7.87
C ARG A 60 -8.58 -9.57 -7.28
N GLU A 61 -8.37 -9.24 -6.01
CA GLU A 61 -9.10 -8.15 -5.36
C GLU A 61 -8.80 -6.79 -6.02
N ALA A 62 -7.56 -6.56 -6.47
CA ALA A 62 -7.19 -5.32 -7.16
C ALA A 62 -7.81 -5.19 -8.56
N GLN A 63 -8.07 -6.30 -9.24
CA GLN A 63 -8.71 -6.33 -10.57
C GLN A 63 -10.25 -6.26 -10.51
N SER A 64 -10.84 -6.52 -9.33
CA SER A 64 -12.28 -6.55 -9.13
C SER A 64 -12.87 -5.17 -8.76
N ALA A 65 -12.10 -4.10 -8.91
CA ALA A 65 -12.41 -2.74 -8.46
C ALA A 65 -12.73 -1.78 -9.61
#